data_AF-A0A5N6DIC8-F1
#
_entry.id   AF-A0A5N6DIC8-F1
#
_cell.length_a   1.000
_cell.length_b   1.000
_cell.length_c   1.000
_cell.angle_alpha   90.00
_cell.angle_beta   90.00
_cell.angle_gamma   90.00
#
_symmetry.space_group_name_H-M   'P 1'
#
loop_
_entity.id
_entity.type
_entity.pdbx_description
1 polymer ?
#
loop_
_entity_poly.entity_id
_entity_poly.type
_entity_poly.pdbx_seq_one_letter_code
_entity_poly.pdbx_strand_id
1 'polypeptide(L)'
;MATPTHALSVNIYGRGDATLGDGPSHMGIAVYKIGFPTCSMHHIRNPSDTDFIYDPRTQPLEDDPVLRGRCELTTFTSVEQKNQAENLLTNFGCDDTNIPEFGVGNCQDWVAGAIQMLEKEGVLPSGEGQFWEEMTNLSAEAMQDQCVRTGRTWIPGPEQVFEGEADARFVDKGELKPVGRLMENSALRERMLALAGNLPVSDSTGVNEGLAGERPFYVSSPFFSRTREVPGREGASFPAGTVEGRSPSAS
;
A
#
# COMPACT_ATOMS: atom_id res chain seq x y z
N MET A 1 -29.73 21.34 -12.32
CA MET A 1 -29.18 20.12 -11.71
C MET A 1 -28.41 20.52 -10.47
N ALA A 2 -28.53 19.78 -9.37
CA ALA A 2 -27.75 20.07 -8.17
C ALA A 2 -26.26 19.85 -8.47
N THR A 3 -25.40 20.73 -7.96
CA THR A 3 -23.95 20.63 -8.20
C THR A 3 -23.38 19.55 -7.29
N PRO A 4 -22.60 18.60 -7.81
CA PRO A 4 -21.93 17.61 -6.96
C PRO A 4 -20.99 18.28 -5.96
N THR A 5 -20.95 17.74 -4.75
CA THR A 5 -20.12 18.27 -3.65
C THR A 5 -19.05 17.28 -3.22
N HIS A 6 -19.27 15.98 -3.46
CA HIS A 6 -18.36 14.91 -3.11
C HIS A 6 -18.25 13.92 -4.27
N ALA A 7 -17.19 13.13 -4.26
CA ALA A 7 -16.96 12.09 -5.26
C ALA A 7 -16.37 10.84 -4.59
N LEU A 8 -16.54 9.73 -5.30
CA LEU A 8 -15.98 8.42 -4.96
C LEU A 8 -15.19 7.91 -6.15
N SER A 9 -13.94 7.50 -5.94
CA SER A 9 -13.05 7.00 -6.99
C SER A 9 -12.26 5.80 -6.52
N VAL A 10 -11.74 5.02 -7.48
CA VAL A 10 -10.66 4.08 -7.21
C VAL A 10 -9.34 4.75 -7.52
N ASN A 11 -8.45 4.80 -6.53
CA ASN A 11 -7.11 5.33 -6.67
C ASN A 11 -6.12 4.18 -6.90
N ILE A 12 -5.23 4.35 -7.87
CA ILE A 12 -4.26 3.33 -8.29
C ILE A 12 -2.84 3.85 -8.03
N TYR A 13 -2.08 3.08 -7.26
CA TYR A 13 -0.74 3.42 -6.79
C TYR A 13 0.28 2.42 -7.29
N GLY A 14 1.43 2.92 -7.75
CA GLY A 14 2.46 2.10 -8.36
C GLY A 14 2.11 1.68 -9.79
N ARG A 15 3.12 1.23 -10.54
CA ARG A 15 2.97 0.93 -11.97
C ARG A 15 2.22 -0.39 -12.23
N GLY A 16 2.46 -1.43 -11.43
CA GLY A 16 1.76 -2.69 -11.57
C GLY A 16 2.14 -3.50 -12.82
N ASP A 17 3.31 -3.25 -13.41
CA ASP A 17 3.70 -3.89 -14.67
C ASP A 17 4.57 -5.13 -14.43
N ALA A 18 3.95 -6.31 -14.52
CA ALA A 18 4.62 -7.59 -14.37
C ALA A 18 5.72 -7.84 -15.43
N THR A 19 5.63 -7.22 -16.62
CA THR A 19 6.66 -7.35 -17.66
C THR A 19 7.98 -6.68 -17.25
N LEU A 20 7.90 -5.72 -16.34
CA LEU A 20 9.04 -5.02 -15.74
C LEU A 20 9.42 -5.58 -14.36
N GLY A 21 8.77 -6.67 -13.93
CA GLY A 21 9.02 -7.34 -12.66
C GLY A 21 8.34 -6.67 -11.46
N ASP A 22 7.36 -5.79 -11.67
CA ASP A 22 6.58 -5.22 -10.58
C ASP A 22 5.58 -6.24 -10.03
N GLY A 23 5.25 -6.12 -8.74
CA GLY A 23 4.00 -6.68 -8.21
C GLY A 23 2.78 -5.87 -8.68
N PRO A 24 1.55 -6.37 -8.45
CA PRO A 24 0.32 -5.64 -8.79
C PRO A 24 0.30 -4.22 -8.19
N SER A 25 -0.31 -3.27 -8.90
CA SER A 25 -0.52 -1.92 -8.35
C SER A 25 -1.41 -1.97 -7.11
N HIS A 26 -1.10 -1.13 -6.12
CA HIS A 26 -1.96 -1.00 -4.95
C HIS A 26 -3.21 -0.20 -5.30
N MET A 27 -4.37 -0.63 -4.81
CA MET A 27 -5.66 0.02 -5.08
C MET A 27 -6.40 0.34 -3.78
N GLY A 28 -7.21 1.39 -3.84
CA GLY A 28 -8.11 1.74 -2.75
C GLY A 28 -9.24 2.66 -3.21
N ILE A 29 -10.33 2.68 -2.44
CA ILE A 29 -11.50 3.52 -2.72
C ILE A 29 -11.37 4.83 -1.94
N ALA A 30 -11.28 5.94 -2.66
CA ALA A 30 -11.27 7.27 -2.09
C ALA A 30 -12.67 7.87 -2.08
N VAL A 31 -13.09 8.40 -0.94
CA VAL A 31 -14.27 9.27 -0.79
C VAL A 31 -13.78 10.66 -0.41
N TYR A 32 -14.16 11.68 -1.15
CA TYR A 32 -13.62 13.02 -0.96
C TYR A 32 -14.61 14.12 -1.29
N LYS A 33 -14.35 15.30 -0.72
CA LYS A 33 -15.05 16.52 -1.09
C LYS A 33 -14.35 17.14 -2.31
N ILE A 34 -15.13 17.55 -3.30
CA ILE A 34 -14.57 18.14 -4.53
C ILE A 34 -13.85 19.45 -4.18
N GLY A 35 -12.61 19.59 -4.66
CA GLY A 35 -11.75 20.74 -4.39
C GLY A 35 -11.04 20.71 -3.03
N PHE A 36 -11.12 19.62 -2.27
CA PHE A 36 -10.36 19.44 -1.02
C PHE A 36 -9.10 18.59 -1.27
N PRO A 37 -7.99 18.87 -0.56
CA PRO A 37 -6.70 18.22 -0.81
C PRO A 37 -6.58 16.81 -0.24
N THR A 38 -7.56 16.34 0.53
CA THR A 38 -7.54 15.05 1.22
C THR A 38 -8.79 14.22 0.95
N CYS A 39 -8.65 12.91 1.11
CA CYS A 39 -9.74 11.94 0.99
C CYS A 39 -9.79 11.00 2.20
N SER A 40 -10.96 10.42 2.45
CA SER A 40 -11.10 9.17 3.20
C SER A 40 -10.74 8.02 2.27
N MET A 41 -9.66 7.32 2.56
CA MET A 41 -9.20 6.15 1.81
C MET A 41 -9.64 4.88 2.51
N HIS A 42 -10.31 4.00 1.77
CA HIS A 42 -10.72 2.66 2.18
C HIS A 42 -9.92 1.63 1.38
N HIS A 43 -9.05 0.88 2.06
CA HIS A 43 -8.26 -0.16 1.43
C HIS A 43 -7.82 -1.23 2.42
N ILE A 44 -7.27 -2.32 1.89
CA ILE A 44 -6.54 -3.32 2.68
C ILE A 44 -5.04 -3.22 2.42
N ARG A 45 -4.23 -3.58 3.42
CA ARG A 45 -2.77 -3.59 3.33
C ARG A 45 -2.21 -4.87 3.91
N ASN A 46 -1.06 -5.32 3.44
CA ASN A 46 -0.34 -6.44 4.03
C ASN A 46 0.94 -5.94 4.72
N PRO A 47 0.89 -5.51 5.98
CA PRO A 47 2.06 -4.99 6.69
C PRO A 47 3.02 -6.07 7.20
N SER A 48 2.58 -7.34 7.31
CA SER A 48 3.35 -8.44 7.91
C SER A 48 3.80 -9.52 6.91
N ASP A 49 3.49 -9.34 5.63
CA ASP A 49 3.67 -10.32 4.55
C ASP A 49 2.90 -11.64 4.73
N THR A 50 2.04 -11.71 5.74
CA THR A 50 1.26 -12.91 6.08
C THR A 50 -0.24 -12.67 5.91
N ASP A 51 -0.71 -11.46 6.24
CA ASP A 51 -2.13 -11.20 6.39
C ASP A 51 -2.47 -9.79 5.89
N PHE A 52 -3.62 -9.67 5.23
CA PHE A 52 -4.18 -8.36 4.91
C PHE A 52 -4.98 -7.82 6.08
N ILE A 53 -4.93 -6.49 6.27
CA ILE A 53 -5.75 -5.75 7.24
C ILE A 53 -6.48 -4.63 6.53
N TYR A 54 -7.71 -4.35 6.95
CA TYR A 54 -8.41 -3.13 6.55
C TYR A 54 -7.85 -1.91 7.29
N ASP A 55 -7.40 -0.90 6.55
CA ASP A 55 -6.69 0.28 7.07
C ASP A 55 -7.33 1.59 6.55
N PRO A 56 -8.54 1.96 7.03
CA PRO A 56 -9.16 3.20 6.62
C PRO A 56 -8.39 4.41 7.16
N ARG A 57 -8.08 5.38 6.28
CA ARG A 57 -7.26 6.53 6.67
C ARG A 57 -7.57 7.79 5.89
N THR A 58 -7.36 8.94 6.51
CA THR A 58 -7.28 10.21 5.79
C THR A 58 -5.90 10.34 5.15
N GLN A 59 -5.86 10.67 3.85
CA GLN A 59 -4.59 10.84 3.13
C GLN A 59 -4.71 11.93 2.04
N PRO A 60 -3.59 12.44 1.51
CA PRO A 60 -3.60 13.35 0.36
C PRO A 60 -4.31 12.73 -0.84
N LEU A 61 -5.11 13.55 -1.55
CA LEU A 61 -5.83 13.11 -2.75
C LEU A 61 -4.95 13.18 -4.01
N GLU A 62 -4.11 14.21 -4.12
CA GLU A 62 -3.36 14.52 -5.36
C GLU A 62 -1.83 14.53 -5.16
N ASP A 63 -1.35 14.87 -3.97
CA ASP A 63 0.09 15.07 -3.70
C ASP A 63 0.85 13.78 -3.32
N ASP A 64 0.41 12.62 -3.82
CA ASP A 64 1.08 11.34 -3.57
C ASP A 64 2.00 10.97 -4.76
N PRO A 65 3.33 10.93 -4.57
CA PRO A 65 4.30 10.59 -5.62
C PRO A 65 4.08 9.24 -6.30
N VAL A 66 3.43 8.30 -5.62
CA VAL A 66 3.21 6.95 -6.16
C VAL A 66 1.81 6.77 -6.75
N LEU A 67 0.93 7.79 -6.66
CA LEU A 67 -0.37 7.79 -7.32
C LEU A 67 -0.19 7.89 -8.83
N ARG A 68 -0.65 6.87 -9.57
CA ARG A 68 -0.67 6.88 -11.04
C ARG A 68 -1.90 7.60 -11.59
N GLY A 69 -3.02 7.47 -10.87
CA GLY A 69 -4.24 8.17 -11.20
C GLY A 69 -5.42 7.57 -10.46
N ARG A 70 -6.59 8.10 -10.77
CA ARG A 70 -7.84 7.67 -10.17
C ARG A 70 -8.96 7.63 -11.21
N CYS A 71 -9.81 6.62 -11.11
CA CYS A 71 -10.98 6.47 -11.96
C CYS A 71 -12.22 6.78 -11.11
N GLU A 72 -12.94 7.85 -11.45
CA GLU A 72 -14.14 8.27 -10.72
C GLU A 72 -15.29 7.30 -10.97
N LEU A 73 -15.91 6.83 -9.88
CA LEU A 73 -17.04 5.89 -9.93
C LEU A 73 -18.37 6.61 -9.91
N THR A 74 -18.50 7.63 -9.04
CA THR A 74 -19.73 8.43 -8.93
C THR A 74 -19.46 9.75 -8.21
N THR A 75 -20.44 10.64 -8.28
CA THR A 75 -20.46 11.90 -7.53
C THR A 75 -21.73 12.01 -6.68
N PHE A 76 -21.62 12.68 -5.53
CA PHE A 76 -22.72 12.86 -4.60
C PHE A 76 -23.13 14.33 -4.54
N THR A 77 -24.44 14.55 -4.43
CA THR A 77 -25.01 15.90 -4.30
C THR A 77 -25.27 16.28 -2.85
N SER A 78 -25.30 15.30 -1.94
CA SER A 78 -25.52 15.52 -0.51
C SER A 78 -24.51 14.77 0.36
N VAL A 79 -24.34 15.25 1.60
CA VAL A 79 -23.45 14.63 2.60
C VAL A 79 -24.01 13.28 3.07
N GLU A 80 -25.33 13.13 3.07
CA GLU A 80 -26.01 11.89 3.46
C GLU A 80 -25.68 10.75 2.49
N GLN A 81 -25.69 11.00 1.18
CA GLN A 81 -25.30 10.00 0.17
C GLN A 81 -23.85 9.57 0.33
N LYS A 82 -22.96 10.55 0.52
CA LYS A 82 -21.53 10.31 0.80
C LYS A 82 -21.34 9.48 2.07
N ASN A 83 -21.99 9.84 3.17
CA ASN A 83 -21.87 9.12 4.44
C ASN A 83 -22.46 7.71 4.36
N GLN A 84 -23.54 7.50 3.58
CA GLN A 84 -24.07 6.17 3.32
C GLN A 84 -23.02 5.29 2.64
N ALA A 85 -22.36 5.78 1.59
CA ALA A 85 -21.31 5.04 0.90
C ALA A 85 -20.11 4.72 1.83
N GLU A 86 -19.66 5.67 2.66
CA GLU A 86 -18.58 5.43 3.62
C GLU A 86 -18.95 4.41 4.70
N ASN A 87 -20.19 4.43 5.19
CA ASN A 87 -20.66 3.45 6.17
C ASN A 87 -20.68 2.04 5.56
N LEU A 88 -21.14 1.91 4.32
CA LEU A 88 -21.11 0.64 3.58
C LEU A 88 -19.68 0.12 3.40
N LEU A 89 -18.76 0.98 2.95
CA LEU A 89 -17.34 0.64 2.81
C LEU A 89 -16.71 0.24 4.15
N THR A 90 -17.04 0.95 5.22
CA THR A 90 -16.54 0.66 6.57
C THR A 90 -17.03 -0.69 7.06
N ASN A 91 -18.34 -0.96 6.92
CA ASN A 91 -18.91 -2.25 7.32
C ASN A 91 -18.31 -3.41 6.51
N PHE A 92 -18.12 -3.22 5.20
CA PHE A 92 -17.51 -4.22 4.33
C PHE A 92 -16.05 -4.50 4.71
N GLY A 93 -15.26 -3.45 4.97
CA GLY A 93 -13.86 -3.59 5.35
C GLY A 93 -13.62 -4.13 6.75
N CYS A 94 -14.51 -3.85 7.70
CA CYS A 94 -14.43 -4.39 9.07
C CYS A 94 -14.89 -5.85 9.19
N ASP A 95 -15.46 -6.43 8.15
CA ASP A 95 -15.82 -7.84 8.10
C ASP A 95 -14.67 -8.64 7.47
N ASP A 96 -13.93 -9.35 8.32
CA ASP A 96 -12.75 -10.13 7.95
C ASP A 96 -13.05 -11.19 6.87
N THR A 97 -14.31 -11.62 6.71
CA THR A 97 -14.69 -12.56 5.64
C THR A 97 -14.60 -11.97 4.24
N ASN A 98 -14.58 -10.63 4.14
CA ASN A 98 -14.38 -9.91 2.88
C ASN A 98 -12.90 -9.63 2.60
N ILE A 99 -11.99 -9.88 3.56
CA ILE A 99 -10.56 -9.69 3.38
C ILE A 99 -9.98 -10.97 2.74
N PRO A 100 -9.35 -10.88 1.55
CA PRO A 100 -8.80 -12.05 0.88
C PRO A 100 -7.65 -12.66 1.67
N GLU A 101 -7.55 -13.99 1.63
CA GLU A 101 -6.40 -14.72 2.16
C GLU A 101 -5.14 -14.38 1.35
N PHE A 102 -4.02 -14.21 2.04
CA PHE A 102 -2.75 -13.92 1.39
C PHE A 102 -2.32 -15.06 0.46
N GLY A 103 -1.91 -14.71 -0.75
CA GLY A 103 -1.56 -15.67 -1.80
C GLY A 103 -2.76 -16.23 -2.58
N VAL A 104 -3.99 -15.97 -2.14
CA VAL A 104 -5.23 -16.29 -2.87
C VAL A 104 -5.74 -15.04 -3.61
N GLY A 105 -5.81 -13.90 -2.91
CA GLY A 105 -6.20 -12.61 -3.47
C GLY A 105 -5.34 -11.47 -2.96
N ASN A 106 -5.68 -10.24 -3.35
CA ASN A 106 -4.95 -9.03 -3.00
C ASN A 106 -5.87 -7.79 -2.88
N CYS A 107 -5.28 -6.60 -2.72
CA CYS A 107 -6.03 -5.35 -2.57
C CYS A 107 -6.98 -5.03 -3.73
N GLN A 108 -6.67 -5.48 -4.94
CA GLN A 108 -7.48 -5.25 -6.13
C GLN A 108 -8.75 -6.10 -6.08
N ASP A 109 -8.64 -7.37 -5.65
CA ASP A 109 -9.79 -8.25 -5.41
C ASP A 109 -10.73 -7.67 -4.34
N TRP A 110 -10.17 -7.14 -3.26
CA TRP A 110 -10.96 -6.48 -2.22
C TRP A 110 -11.70 -5.24 -2.76
N VAL A 111 -11.03 -4.41 -3.58
CA VAL A 111 -11.67 -3.26 -4.22
C VAL A 111 -12.79 -3.69 -5.16
N ALA A 112 -12.59 -4.72 -5.98
CA ALA A 112 -13.64 -5.26 -6.84
C ALA A 112 -14.84 -5.76 -6.03
N GLY A 113 -14.61 -6.48 -4.92
CA GLY A 113 -15.66 -6.93 -4.00
C GLY A 113 -16.43 -5.77 -3.35
N ALA A 114 -15.72 -4.75 -2.88
CA ALA A 114 -16.33 -3.56 -2.29
C ALA A 114 -17.19 -2.78 -3.31
N ILE A 115 -16.77 -2.71 -4.56
CA ILE A 115 -17.53 -2.09 -5.65
C ILE A 115 -18.77 -2.90 -6.00
N GLN A 116 -18.66 -4.24 -6.08
CA GLN A 116 -19.82 -5.12 -6.24
C GLN A 116 -20.84 -4.94 -5.11
N MET A 117 -20.38 -4.73 -3.88
CA MET A 117 -21.26 -4.41 -2.74
C MET A 117 -21.94 -3.05 -2.94
N LEU A 118 -21.20 -1.99 -3.29
CA LEU A 118 -21.77 -0.67 -3.54
C LEU A 118 -22.77 -0.66 -4.71
N GLU A 119 -22.54 -1.47 -5.75
CA GLU A 119 -23.48 -1.70 -6.85
C GLU A 119 -24.77 -2.37 -6.34
N LYS A 120 -24.67 -3.44 -5.54
CA LYS A 120 -25.83 -4.14 -4.96
C LYS A 120 -26.69 -3.23 -4.06
N GLU A 121 -26.05 -2.31 -3.34
CA GLU A 121 -26.71 -1.31 -2.48
C GLU A 121 -27.24 -0.09 -3.27
N GLY A 122 -27.06 -0.07 -4.60
CA GLY A 122 -27.58 0.98 -5.47
C GLY A 122 -26.82 2.32 -5.38
N VAL A 123 -25.61 2.32 -4.81
CA VAL A 123 -24.72 3.50 -4.79
C VAL A 123 -24.06 3.69 -6.15
N LEU A 124 -23.71 2.59 -6.82
CA LEU A 124 -23.07 2.58 -8.13
C LEU A 124 -24.01 2.02 -9.21
N PRO A 125 -23.84 2.42 -10.48
CA PRO A 125 -24.60 1.85 -11.59
C PRO A 125 -24.24 0.38 -11.81
N SER A 126 -25.13 -0.35 -12.48
CA SER A 126 -24.89 -1.77 -12.74
C SER A 126 -23.72 -1.98 -13.70
N GLY A 127 -22.91 -3.00 -13.44
CA GLY A 127 -21.74 -3.38 -14.22
C GLY A 127 -20.42 -2.81 -13.71
N GLU A 128 -20.40 -1.94 -12.69
CA GLU A 128 -19.15 -1.46 -12.07
C GLU A 128 -18.38 -2.61 -11.41
N GLY A 129 -19.08 -3.50 -10.71
CA GLY A 129 -18.44 -4.62 -10.02
C GLY A 129 -17.71 -5.57 -10.97
N GLN A 130 -18.36 -5.95 -12.07
CA GLN A 130 -17.75 -6.78 -13.11
C GLN A 130 -16.59 -6.04 -13.79
N PHE A 131 -16.76 -4.74 -14.08
CA PHE A 131 -15.70 -3.95 -14.68
C PHE A 131 -14.43 -3.97 -13.83
N TRP A 132 -14.53 -3.78 -12.51
CA TRP A 132 -13.36 -3.78 -11.64
C TRP A 132 -12.79 -5.16 -11.34
N GLU A 133 -13.60 -6.22 -11.40
CA GLU A 133 -13.11 -7.59 -11.36
C GLU A 133 -12.23 -7.92 -12.58
N GLU A 134 -12.61 -7.46 -13.78
CA GLU A 134 -11.81 -7.60 -15.01
C GLU A 134 -10.52 -6.76 -14.99
N MET A 135 -10.39 -5.82 -14.06
CA MET A 135 -9.23 -4.93 -13.93
C MET A 135 -8.14 -5.52 -13.02
N THR A 136 -8.43 -6.58 -12.27
CA THR A 136 -7.47 -7.24 -11.41
C THR A 136 -6.26 -7.77 -12.21
N ASN A 137 -5.07 -7.60 -11.65
CA ASN A 137 -3.75 -7.89 -12.21
C ASN A 137 -3.35 -7.10 -13.46
N LEU A 138 -4.12 -6.08 -13.86
CA LEU A 138 -3.69 -5.16 -14.90
C LEU A 138 -2.66 -4.15 -14.36
N SER A 139 -1.83 -3.62 -15.26
CA SER A 139 -0.98 -2.47 -14.94
C SER A 139 -1.83 -1.20 -14.81
N ALA A 140 -1.30 -0.19 -14.11
CA ALA A 140 -1.98 1.09 -13.97
C ALA A 140 -2.26 1.76 -15.34
N GLU A 141 -1.36 1.58 -16.31
CA GLU A 141 -1.55 2.06 -17.70
C GLU A 141 -2.70 1.31 -18.39
N ALA A 142 -2.74 -0.01 -18.29
CA ALA A 142 -3.84 -0.80 -18.86
C ALA A 142 -5.19 -0.47 -18.20
N MET A 143 -5.20 -0.23 -16.88
CA MET A 143 -6.39 0.23 -16.16
C MET A 143 -6.84 1.61 -16.64
N GLN A 144 -5.91 2.56 -16.79
CA GLN A 144 -6.21 3.88 -17.35
C GLN A 144 -6.85 3.77 -18.73
N ASP A 145 -6.23 3.00 -19.64
CA ASP A 145 -6.73 2.80 -21.00
C ASP A 145 -8.14 2.23 -21.01
N GLN A 146 -8.42 1.27 -20.13
CA GLN A 146 -9.74 0.64 -20.02
C GLN A 146 -10.79 1.60 -19.46
N CYS A 147 -10.46 2.41 -18.44
CA CYS A 147 -11.34 3.47 -17.93
C CYS A 147 -11.69 4.46 -19.06
N VAL A 148 -10.69 4.99 -19.77
CA VAL A 148 -10.90 5.96 -20.87
C VAL A 148 -11.71 5.35 -22.01
N ARG A 149 -11.38 4.12 -22.44
CA ARG A 149 -12.05 3.44 -23.56
C ARG A 149 -13.53 3.15 -23.28
N THR A 150 -13.87 2.90 -22.02
CA THR A 150 -15.26 2.66 -21.59
C THR A 150 -16.01 3.93 -21.21
N GLY A 151 -15.41 5.11 -21.38
CA GLY A 151 -16.03 6.40 -21.12
C GLY A 151 -16.07 6.79 -19.64
N ARG A 152 -15.32 6.11 -18.77
CA ARG A 152 -15.16 6.50 -17.35
C ARG A 152 -14.21 7.67 -17.22
N THR A 153 -14.42 8.48 -16.19
CA THR A 153 -13.58 9.64 -15.90
C THR A 153 -12.28 9.21 -15.25
N TRP A 154 -11.18 9.29 -16.00
CA TRP A 154 -9.83 9.12 -15.48
C TRP A 154 -9.22 10.48 -15.12
N ILE A 155 -8.65 10.59 -13.92
CA ILE A 155 -7.89 11.75 -13.48
C ILE A 155 -6.44 11.30 -13.26
N PRO A 156 -5.47 11.83 -14.03
CA PRO A 156 -4.07 11.43 -13.89
C PRO A 156 -3.51 11.84 -12.54
N GLY A 157 -2.62 11.00 -12.00
CA GLY A 157 -1.82 11.35 -10.82
C GLY A 157 -0.70 12.33 -11.18
N PRO A 158 0.04 12.84 -10.19
CA PRO A 158 1.18 13.70 -10.44
C PRO A 158 2.24 12.90 -11.22
N GLU A 159 2.53 13.32 -12.45
CA GLU A 159 3.66 12.78 -13.21
C GLU A 159 4.96 13.15 -12.48
N GLN A 160 5.52 12.22 -11.72
CA GLN A 160 6.91 12.31 -11.28
C GLN A 160 7.77 11.52 -12.25
N VAL A 161 8.36 12.23 -13.20
CA VAL A 161 9.50 11.73 -13.96
C VAL A 161 10.69 11.78 -13.01
N PHE A 162 11.14 10.62 -12.53
CA PHE A 162 12.42 10.57 -11.85
C PHE A 162 13.52 10.86 -12.87
N GLU A 163 14.05 12.07 -12.84
CA GLU A 163 15.22 12.45 -13.63
C GLU A 163 16.50 12.04 -12.88
N GLY A 164 17.13 10.95 -13.33
CA GLY A 164 18.42 10.50 -12.83
C GLY A 164 18.65 9.00 -13.00
N GLU A 165 19.91 8.57 -12.85
CA GLU A 165 20.18 7.16 -12.62
C GLU A 165 19.72 6.80 -11.19
N ALA A 166 18.94 5.71 -11.07
CA ALA A 166 18.61 5.17 -9.77
C ALA A 166 19.91 4.70 -9.08
N ASP A 167 20.14 5.18 -7.85
CA ASP A 167 21.32 4.84 -7.05
C ASP A 167 21.42 3.31 -6.77
N ALA A 168 20.29 2.59 -6.81
CA ALA A 168 20.22 1.13 -6.74
C ALA A 168 18.97 0.57 -7.45
N ARG A 169 19.09 -0.60 -8.07
CA ARG A 169 17.96 -1.37 -8.62
C ARG A 169 17.82 -2.70 -7.89
N PHE A 170 16.60 -3.24 -7.80
CA PHE A 170 16.34 -4.51 -7.12
C PHE A 170 17.13 -5.70 -7.71
N VAL A 171 17.46 -5.63 -9.01
CA VAL A 171 18.26 -6.63 -9.72
C VAL A 171 19.77 -6.50 -9.48
N ASP A 172 20.22 -5.40 -8.87
CA ASP A 172 21.64 -5.15 -8.56
C ASP A 172 22.05 -6.05 -7.39
N LYS A 173 22.33 -7.31 -7.68
CA LYS A 173 22.86 -8.26 -6.71
C LYS A 173 24.34 -7.97 -6.47
N GLY A 174 24.64 -7.22 -5.43
CA GLY A 174 25.95 -7.28 -4.76
C GLY A 174 26.98 -6.21 -5.12
N GLU A 175 26.64 -5.21 -5.93
CA GLU A 175 27.48 -4.01 -6.04
C GLU A 175 26.94 -2.91 -5.12
N LEU A 176 27.65 -2.66 -4.02
CA LEU A 176 27.43 -1.50 -3.15
C LEU A 176 27.78 -0.23 -3.94
N LYS A 177 26.85 0.25 -4.78
CA LYS A 177 26.96 1.58 -5.35
C LYS A 177 26.86 2.59 -4.21
N PRO A 178 27.77 3.58 -4.12
CA PRO A 178 27.66 4.61 -3.11
C PRO A 178 26.35 5.36 -3.32
N VAL A 179 25.52 5.41 -2.27
CA VAL A 179 24.23 6.10 -2.27
C VAL A 179 24.51 7.61 -2.23
N GLY A 180 24.85 8.16 -3.39
CA GLY A 180 25.48 9.48 -3.51
C GLY A 180 24.67 10.60 -2.86
N ARG A 181 23.34 10.58 -3.05
CA ARG A 181 22.47 11.66 -2.53
C ARG A 181 22.11 11.51 -1.05
N LEU A 182 22.16 10.30 -0.49
CA LEU A 182 21.87 10.09 0.94
C LEU A 182 23.02 10.57 1.84
N MET A 183 24.26 10.45 1.38
CA MET A 183 25.45 10.90 2.11
C MET A 183 25.58 12.43 2.16
N GLU A 184 25.03 13.13 1.17
CA GLU A 184 25.09 14.59 1.04
C GLU A 184 23.95 15.31 1.80
N ASN A 185 22.92 14.57 2.23
CA ASN A 185 21.82 15.13 3.00
C ASN A 185 22.16 15.18 4.51
N SER A 186 22.69 16.32 4.95
CA SER A 186 23.11 16.54 6.34
C SER A 186 21.97 16.32 7.35
N ALA A 187 20.74 16.72 7.03
CA ALA A 187 19.58 16.56 7.91
C ALA A 187 19.21 15.09 8.12
N LEU A 188 19.28 14.27 7.07
CA LEU A 188 19.05 12.84 7.17
C LEU A 188 20.17 12.15 7.98
N ARG A 189 21.42 12.56 7.78
CA ARG A 189 22.58 12.04 8.50
C ARG A 189 22.52 12.34 10.00
N GLU A 190 22.18 13.56 10.39
CA GLU A 190 22.01 13.95 11.79
C GLU A 190 20.90 13.14 12.47
N ARG A 191 19.77 12.93 11.78
CA ARG A 191 18.68 12.08 12.28
C ARG A 191 19.05 10.61 12.39
N MET A 192 19.79 10.05 11.43
CA MET A 192 20.29 8.67 11.52
C MET A 192 21.24 8.49 12.71
N LEU A 193 22.11 9.46 12.99
CA LEU A 193 22.99 9.45 14.15
C LEU A 193 22.22 9.54 15.46
N ALA A 194 21.16 10.35 15.51
CA ALA A 194 20.26 10.45 16.66
C ALA A 194 19.52 9.12 16.93
N LEU A 195 19.05 8.45 15.88
CA LEU A 195 18.38 7.13 15.96
C LEU A 195 19.35 5.99 16.36
N ALA A 196 20.62 6.08 15.95
CA ALA A 196 21.65 5.11 16.29
C ALA A 196 22.19 5.25 17.73
N GLY A 197 21.67 6.21 18.51
CA GLY A 197 22.03 6.39 19.93
C GLY A 197 23.47 6.89 20.18
N ASN A 198 24.19 7.32 19.14
CA ASN A 198 25.60 7.73 19.25
C ASN A 198 25.77 9.25 19.27
N LEU A 199 25.17 9.92 20.26
CA LEU A 199 25.67 11.22 20.68
C LEU A 199 26.60 11.03 21.89
N PRO A 200 27.83 11.58 21.88
CA PRO A 200 28.58 11.72 23.12
C PRO A 200 27.79 12.65 24.03
N VAL A 201 27.48 12.16 25.23
CA VAL A 201 26.84 12.93 26.30
C VAL A 201 27.76 14.11 26.63
N SER A 202 27.34 15.30 26.21
CA SER A 202 27.86 16.56 26.72
C SER A 202 26.73 17.21 27.51
N ASP A 203 26.87 17.19 28.83
CA ASP A 203 26.00 17.88 29.78
C ASP A 203 25.82 19.34 29.37
N SER A 204 24.58 19.74 29.07
CA SER A 204 24.08 21.10 29.21
C SER A 204 22.55 21.08 29.16
N THR A 205 21.96 21.47 30.28
CA THR A 205 20.56 21.73 30.55
C THR A 205 19.80 22.45 29.43
N GLY A 206 18.61 21.93 29.06
CA GLY A 206 17.58 22.71 28.35
C GLY A 206 16.69 21.89 27.44
N VAL A 207 15.55 21.44 27.98
CA VAL A 207 14.25 21.13 27.34
C VAL A 207 14.26 20.82 25.83
N ASN A 208 13.84 19.60 25.47
CA ASN A 208 12.90 19.45 24.36
C ASN A 208 12.05 18.18 24.51
N GLU A 209 10.86 18.35 25.10
CA GLU A 209 9.70 17.46 25.00
C GLU A 209 9.15 17.35 23.56
N GLY A 210 10.02 17.38 22.54
CA GLY A 210 9.64 17.43 21.12
C GLY A 210 9.82 16.13 20.35
N LEU A 211 10.51 15.13 20.91
CA LEU A 211 10.82 13.87 20.19
C LEU A 211 9.99 12.66 20.65
N ALA A 212 9.14 12.81 21.67
CA ALA A 212 8.31 11.74 22.19
C ALA A 212 7.03 11.47 21.37
N GLY A 213 6.79 12.24 20.29
CA GLY A 213 5.56 12.17 19.50
C GLY A 213 5.75 12.07 17.97
N GLU A 214 6.99 12.06 17.46
CA GLU A 214 7.19 11.89 16.02
C GLU A 214 6.98 10.42 15.64
N ARG A 215 5.88 10.17 14.91
CA ARG A 215 5.56 8.85 14.32
C ARG A 215 6.78 8.35 13.55
N PRO A 216 7.16 7.06 13.66
CA PRO A 216 8.17 6.50 12.77
C PRO A 216 7.72 6.74 11.33
N PHE A 217 8.64 7.25 10.50
CA PHE A 217 8.47 7.31 9.05
C PHE A 217 8.33 5.87 8.55
N TYR A 218 7.09 5.39 8.44
CA TYR A 218 6.80 4.24 7.61
C TYR A 218 6.75 4.73 6.17
N VAL A 219 7.86 4.57 5.45
CA VAL A 219 7.80 4.47 4.00
C VAL A 219 7.17 3.12 3.73
N SER A 220 5.83 3.05 3.72
CA SER A 220 5.13 1.86 3.25
C SER A 220 5.26 1.81 1.73
N SER A 221 6.45 1.50 1.25
CA SER A 221 6.60 0.94 -0.07
C SER A 221 6.19 -0.53 0.04
N PRO A 222 5.32 -1.05 -0.85
CA PRO A 222 5.01 -2.49 -0.90
C PRO A 222 6.23 -3.35 -1.27
N PHE A 223 7.43 -2.75 -1.40
CA PHE A 223 8.66 -3.38 -1.86
C PHE A 223 9.66 -3.76 -0.74
N PHE A 224 9.42 -3.39 0.53
CA PHE A 224 10.37 -3.67 1.62
C PHE A 224 9.93 -4.82 2.52
N SER A 225 10.01 -6.03 1.96
CA SER A 225 9.71 -7.27 2.69
C SER A 225 10.71 -8.36 2.37
N ARG A 226 11.96 -8.22 2.85
CA ARG A 226 12.90 -9.35 3.01
C ARG A 226 13.88 -9.10 4.15
N THR A 227 13.60 -9.63 5.34
CA THR A 227 14.65 -10.07 6.27
C THR A 227 15.04 -11.50 5.88
N ARG A 228 16.12 -11.65 5.11
CA ARG A 228 16.81 -12.93 4.96
C ARG A 228 17.74 -13.15 6.16
N GLU A 229 17.72 -14.38 6.64
CA GLU A 229 18.50 -14.96 7.74
C GLU A 229 19.98 -14.57 7.74
N VAL A 230 20.53 -14.40 8.95
CA VAL A 230 21.96 -14.21 9.22
C VAL A 230 22.69 -15.55 9.04
N PRO A 231 23.75 -15.65 8.21
CA PRO A 231 24.57 -16.85 8.16
C PRO A 231 25.69 -16.80 9.21
N GLY A 232 25.76 -17.88 10.00
CA GLY A 232 27.03 -18.39 10.54
C GLY A 232 27.39 -18.04 11.99
N ARG A 233 27.27 -19.05 12.86
CA ARG A 233 28.35 -19.39 13.80
C ARG A 233 28.43 -20.91 13.93
N GLU A 234 29.41 -21.48 13.23
CA GLU A 234 30.00 -22.77 13.58
C GLU A 234 30.73 -22.67 14.92
N GLY A 235 30.68 -23.75 15.70
CA GLY A 235 31.52 -23.95 16.86
C GLY A 235 31.13 -25.14 17.73
N ALA A 236 31.56 -26.34 17.30
CA ALA A 236 32.08 -27.48 18.10
C ALA A 236 31.20 -28.08 19.24
N SER A 237 31.08 -29.39 19.51
CA SER A 237 31.62 -30.66 19.00
C SER A 237 30.96 -31.83 19.76
N PHE A 238 30.45 -32.85 19.04
CA PHE A 238 30.44 -34.33 19.23
C PHE A 238 30.22 -35.04 20.62
N PRO A 239 29.98 -36.39 20.68
CA PRO A 239 29.00 -37.24 19.97
C PRO A 239 28.36 -38.34 20.89
N ALA A 240 27.70 -39.33 20.25
CA ALA A 240 27.23 -40.66 20.72
C ALA A 240 25.78 -40.72 21.23
N GLY A 241 24.91 -41.64 20.81
CA GLY A 241 25.15 -42.88 20.08
C GLY A 241 23.87 -43.44 19.43
N THR A 242 24.11 -44.29 18.45
CA THR A 242 23.23 -45.24 17.79
C THR A 242 22.44 -46.08 18.80
N VAL A 243 21.13 -46.29 18.60
CA VAL A 243 20.51 -47.64 18.63
C VAL A 243 19.27 -47.65 17.73
N GLU A 244 19.26 -48.64 16.84
CA GLU A 244 18.16 -49.06 15.98
C GLU A 244 16.93 -49.54 16.78
N GLY A 245 15.75 -49.49 16.14
CA GLY A 245 14.91 -50.68 16.13
C GLY A 245 13.45 -50.53 16.57
N ARG A 246 12.60 -51.03 15.67
CA ARG A 246 11.26 -51.62 15.86
C ARG A 246 10.05 -50.70 16.02
N SER A 247 9.32 -50.56 14.92
CA SER A 247 7.88 -50.88 14.89
C SER A 247 7.69 -52.41 15.07
N PRO A 248 6.54 -52.92 15.57
CA PRO A 248 5.31 -52.91 14.77
C PRO A 248 3.98 -52.78 15.54
N SER A 249 2.97 -52.29 14.81
CA SER A 249 1.52 -52.61 14.83
C SER A 249 0.84 -53.22 16.07
N ALA A 250 -0.32 -52.66 16.48
CA ALA A 250 -1.65 -53.16 16.10
C ALA A 250 -2.74 -52.73 17.09
N SER A 251 -3.94 -52.51 16.52
CA SER A 251 -5.29 -52.34 17.12
C SER A 251 -5.74 -50.90 17.35
#